data_AF-A0A496PTM8-F1
#
_entry.id   AF-A0A496PTM8-F1
#
_cell.length_a   1.000
_cell.length_b   1.000
_cell.length_c   1.000
_cell.angle_alpha   90.00
_cell.angle_beta   90.00
_cell.angle_gamma   90.00
#
_symmetry.space_group_name_H-M   'P 1'
#
loop_
_entity.id
_entity.type
_entity.pdbx_description
1 polymer ?
#
loop_
_entity_poly.entity_id
_entity_poly.type
_entity_poly.pdbx_seq_one_letter_code
_entity_poly.pdbx_strand_id
1 'polypeptide(L)'
;MVENSATNIAKGKTGGVVKLKVAAKTTVVEVVEVIKHKGNKSTQPVQDRKQYINIDSKFASQKAHPEYGRSVMLKARLSWISGDKSASLSGKKVYWYSKGDAKNKAGLKGDEKEGFETWFSRPATKETKVNKDGWTPEVEFQLSIYGGDKFEVYATDESTYKNGKKAGTYEVWRKLWVEMESMKKRTGGEFSLPKDALAQAYKDCYIEFENQGKDNKPNNKWNLMTSKLHSFANSYFGAERSPYQAQELAIDHQADPSDQEMEIEMWKTVFTSPKSGTYYIYDGGTSWVKSAKYRDASGPSIFGFKLGWKNLDKSKISLTGANKIYKKVKIDLTGGPVTPTKKKPVDIELKLKTSKEWGGDGTFKPHGNIATGFYEEAVANQASAAKEIHCVRVHEMGHLLGLVSAKSSTHIDTGTGHHCKDKNCIMYYQSSALRTKLCNVCKEYVRRADLSKRKGKFKHSKGNKA
;
A
#
# COMPACT_ATOMS: atom_id res chain seq x y z
N MET A 1 -9.80 -52.08 -14.38
CA MET A 1 -8.94 -53.18 -14.84
C MET A 1 -8.28 -53.79 -13.62
N VAL A 2 -8.55 -55.07 -13.35
CA VAL A 2 -8.01 -55.80 -12.20
C VAL A 2 -6.62 -56.27 -12.61
N GLU A 3 -5.57 -55.66 -12.06
CA GLU A 3 -4.20 -56.18 -12.22
C GLU A 3 -4.06 -57.45 -11.39
N ASN A 4 -3.95 -58.58 -12.07
CA ASN A 4 -3.52 -59.84 -11.50
C ASN A 4 -2.13 -59.65 -10.87
N SER A 5 -2.06 -59.76 -9.54
CA SER A 5 -0.81 -59.92 -8.81
C SER A 5 -0.11 -61.19 -9.28
N ALA A 6 0.81 -61.05 -10.22
CA ALA A 6 1.65 -62.13 -10.72
C ALA A 6 2.57 -62.63 -9.59
N THR A 7 2.26 -63.82 -9.09
CA THR A 7 3.14 -64.55 -8.17
C THR A 7 4.30 -65.10 -8.98
N ASN A 8 5.45 -64.41 -9.00
CA ASN A 8 6.67 -64.94 -9.58
C ASN A 8 7.17 -66.10 -8.70
N ILE A 9 6.90 -67.35 -9.12
CA ILE A 9 7.41 -68.56 -8.46
C ILE A 9 8.77 -68.89 -9.07
N ALA A 10 9.85 -68.55 -8.37
CA ALA A 10 11.18 -69.06 -8.69
C ALA A 10 11.31 -70.50 -8.13
N LYS A 11 11.44 -71.50 -9.01
CA LYS A 11 11.70 -72.90 -8.61
C LYS A 11 13.17 -73.09 -8.23
N GLY A 12 13.45 -73.16 -6.93
CA GLY A 12 14.72 -73.65 -6.40
C GLY A 12 14.83 -75.17 -6.49
N LYS A 13 16.07 -75.68 -6.56
CA LYS A 13 16.43 -77.11 -6.74
C LYS A 13 16.16 -78.03 -5.53
N THR A 14 15.48 -77.54 -4.50
CA THR A 14 15.00 -78.32 -3.36
C THR A 14 13.52 -77.96 -3.16
N GLY A 15 12.64 -78.97 -3.05
CA GLY A 15 11.17 -78.86 -3.16
C GLY A 15 10.44 -78.06 -2.07
N GLY A 16 11.05 -77.04 -1.47
CA GLY A 16 10.39 -76.07 -0.61
C GLY A 16 9.69 -74.99 -1.43
N VAL A 17 8.37 -74.90 -1.32
CA VAL A 17 7.61 -73.74 -1.82
C VAL A 17 8.02 -72.51 -1.00
N VAL A 18 8.99 -71.74 -1.51
CA VAL A 18 9.32 -70.44 -0.94
C VAL A 18 8.17 -69.49 -1.30
N LYS A 19 7.23 -69.31 -0.37
CA LYS A 19 6.26 -68.21 -0.45
C LYS A 19 7.04 -66.90 -0.33
N LEU A 20 7.38 -66.29 -1.47
CA LEU A 20 7.88 -64.93 -1.51
C LEU A 20 6.80 -64.02 -0.94
N LYS A 21 7.00 -63.57 0.30
CA LYS A 21 6.12 -62.58 0.93
C LYS A 21 6.35 -61.27 0.19
N VAL A 22 5.49 -60.97 -0.79
CA VAL A 22 5.48 -59.65 -1.45
C VAL A 22 5.37 -58.62 -0.34
N ALA A 23 6.32 -57.69 -0.30
CA ALA A 23 6.32 -56.64 0.70
C ALA A 23 5.00 -55.87 0.60
N ALA A 24 4.24 -55.83 1.71
CA ALA A 24 3.00 -55.08 1.76
C ALA A 24 3.30 -53.62 1.43
N LYS A 25 2.65 -53.10 0.38
CA LYS A 25 2.88 -51.75 -0.15
C LYS A 25 1.76 -50.81 0.30
N THR A 26 2.14 -49.64 0.77
CA THR A 26 1.21 -48.57 1.15
C THR A 26 1.02 -47.60 -0.02
N THR A 27 0.11 -46.64 0.15
CA THR A 27 0.03 -45.44 -0.70
C THR A 27 -0.65 -44.31 0.08
N VAL A 28 -0.34 -43.06 -0.25
CA VAL A 28 -1.06 -41.89 0.27
C VAL A 28 -2.40 -41.76 -0.46
N VAL A 29 -3.49 -42.04 0.24
CA VAL A 29 -4.85 -41.98 -0.34
C VAL A 29 -5.48 -40.60 -0.21
N GLU A 30 -5.09 -39.85 0.81
CA GLU A 30 -5.75 -38.60 1.20
C GLU A 30 -4.75 -37.59 1.75
N VAL A 31 -4.96 -36.31 1.42
CA VAL A 31 -4.32 -35.16 2.07
C VAL A 31 -5.42 -34.16 2.40
N VAL A 32 -5.45 -33.68 3.63
CA VAL A 32 -6.42 -32.70 4.13
C VAL A 32 -5.70 -31.51 4.76
N GLU A 33 -6.33 -30.35 4.69
CA GLU A 33 -5.90 -29.16 5.41
C GLU A 33 -6.56 -29.12 6.79
N VAL A 34 -5.81 -28.72 7.81
CA VAL A 34 -6.27 -28.60 9.20
C VAL A 34 -6.47 -27.12 9.53
N ILE A 35 -7.70 -26.73 9.84
CA ILE A 35 -8.03 -25.36 10.20
C ILE A 35 -8.11 -25.25 11.72
N LYS A 36 -7.33 -24.33 12.30
CA LYS A 36 -7.34 -24.04 13.73
C LYS A 36 -8.02 -22.70 13.99
N HIS A 37 -8.98 -22.65 14.89
CA HIS A 37 -9.64 -21.41 15.28
C HIS A 37 -10.16 -21.48 16.72
N LYS A 38 -9.73 -20.52 17.55
CA LYS A 38 -10.13 -20.43 18.98
C LYS A 38 -10.00 -21.77 19.74
N GLY A 39 -8.91 -22.51 19.48
CA GLY A 39 -8.65 -23.82 20.10
C GLY A 39 -9.34 -25.00 19.41
N ASN A 40 -10.35 -24.76 18.57
CA ASN A 40 -11.02 -25.82 17.79
C ASN A 40 -10.21 -26.18 16.54
N LYS A 41 -10.33 -27.44 16.12
CA LYS A 41 -9.70 -27.98 14.92
C LYS A 41 -10.75 -28.63 14.03
N SER A 42 -10.68 -28.35 12.74
CA SER A 42 -11.45 -29.05 11.70
C SER A 42 -10.54 -29.41 10.54
N THR A 43 -11.00 -30.33 9.69
CA THR A 43 -10.32 -30.69 8.44
C THR A 43 -11.17 -30.32 7.25
N GLN A 44 -10.54 -29.97 6.14
CA GLN A 44 -11.20 -29.72 4.86
C GLN A 44 -10.36 -30.31 3.71
N PRO A 45 -10.97 -30.53 2.52
CA PRO A 45 -10.22 -30.83 1.32
C PRO A 45 -9.19 -29.74 1.04
N VAL A 46 -8.01 -30.16 0.59
CA VAL A 46 -6.96 -29.25 0.15
C VAL A 46 -7.34 -28.58 -1.18
N GLN A 47 -6.88 -27.35 -1.39
CA GLN A 47 -7.18 -26.56 -2.58
C GLN A 47 -6.05 -25.59 -2.92
N ASP A 48 -5.97 -25.19 -4.19
CA ASP A 48 -5.09 -24.12 -4.65
C ASP A 48 -5.63 -22.77 -4.19
N ARG A 49 -4.78 -21.92 -3.58
CA ARG A 49 -5.24 -20.62 -3.04
C ARG A 49 -4.12 -19.62 -2.78
N LYS A 50 -4.53 -18.37 -2.56
CA LYS A 50 -3.69 -17.34 -1.94
C LYS A 50 -3.49 -17.69 -0.46
N GLN A 51 -2.30 -17.47 0.07
CA GLN A 51 -2.07 -17.42 1.51
C GLN A 51 -1.70 -16.01 1.93
N TYR A 52 -2.42 -15.46 2.92
CA TYR A 52 -2.09 -14.16 3.49
C TYR A 52 -1.17 -14.29 4.71
N ILE A 53 0.12 -14.04 4.47
CA ILE A 53 1.18 -14.28 5.47
C ILE A 53 1.21 -13.25 6.61
N ASN A 54 0.52 -12.12 6.47
CA ASN A 54 0.49 -11.05 7.46
C ASN A 54 -0.75 -11.10 8.37
N ILE A 55 -1.61 -12.11 8.24
CA ILE A 55 -2.78 -12.30 9.12
C ILE A 55 -2.41 -13.36 10.16
N ASP A 56 -2.54 -13.06 11.46
CA ASP A 56 -2.34 -14.07 12.51
C ASP A 56 -3.58 -14.99 12.58
N SER A 57 -3.38 -16.28 12.86
CA SER A 57 -4.44 -17.22 13.28
C SER A 57 -5.32 -16.73 14.45
N LYS A 58 -4.78 -15.84 15.30
CA LYS A 58 -5.49 -15.19 16.42
C LYS A 58 -6.32 -13.99 15.97
N PHE A 59 -6.25 -13.61 14.71
CA PHE A 59 -7.03 -12.55 14.15
C PHE A 59 -8.52 -12.81 14.38
N ALA A 60 -9.22 -11.81 14.91
CA ALA A 60 -10.57 -11.88 15.48
C ALA A 60 -11.68 -12.02 14.42
N SER A 61 -11.51 -12.88 13.42
CA SER A 61 -12.66 -13.31 12.64
C SER A 61 -13.60 -14.12 13.54
N GLN A 62 -14.90 -13.94 13.37
CA GLN A 62 -15.89 -14.82 14.01
C GLN A 62 -15.85 -16.26 13.45
N LYS A 63 -15.08 -16.48 12.37
CA LYS A 63 -14.99 -17.73 11.62
C LYS A 63 -13.55 -18.08 11.31
N ALA A 64 -13.21 -19.36 11.41
CA ALA A 64 -11.95 -19.90 10.94
C ALA A 64 -11.75 -19.63 9.43
N HIS A 65 -10.53 -19.32 8.99
CA HIS A 65 -10.22 -19.22 7.56
C HIS A 65 -8.87 -19.90 7.24
N PRO A 66 -8.79 -20.73 6.20
CA PRO A 66 -7.54 -21.39 5.79
C PRO A 66 -6.44 -20.43 5.37
N GLU A 67 -6.81 -19.26 4.87
CA GLU A 67 -5.86 -18.30 4.29
C GLU A 67 -5.10 -17.46 5.31
N TYR A 68 -5.35 -17.66 6.60
CA TYR A 68 -4.75 -16.88 7.67
C TYR A 68 -3.50 -17.57 8.22
N GLY A 69 -2.42 -16.81 8.35
CA GLY A 69 -1.16 -17.27 8.91
C GLY A 69 -0.05 -17.40 7.87
N ARG A 70 1.18 -17.52 8.35
CA ARG A 70 2.36 -17.85 7.53
C ARG A 70 2.48 -19.32 7.17
N SER A 71 1.56 -20.15 7.65
CA SER A 71 1.66 -21.59 7.51
C SER A 71 0.38 -22.25 7.06
N VAL A 72 0.56 -23.39 6.40
CA VAL A 72 -0.49 -24.33 6.03
C VAL A 72 -0.32 -25.57 6.89
N MET A 73 -1.38 -25.96 7.60
CA MET A 73 -1.38 -27.17 8.44
C MET A 73 -2.01 -28.32 7.65
N LEU A 74 -1.32 -29.44 7.55
CA LEU A 74 -1.70 -30.56 6.70
C LEU A 74 -1.72 -31.88 7.48
N LYS A 75 -2.55 -32.83 7.03
CA LYS A 75 -2.49 -34.25 7.39
C LYS A 75 -2.60 -35.10 6.14
N ALA A 76 -1.94 -36.25 6.15
CA ALA A 76 -2.07 -37.26 5.10
C ALA A 76 -2.52 -38.59 5.69
N ARG A 77 -3.19 -39.40 4.87
CA ARG A 77 -3.63 -40.75 5.23
C ARG A 77 -2.98 -41.78 4.31
N LEU A 78 -2.35 -42.78 4.91
CA LEU A 78 -1.93 -43.99 4.22
C LEU A 78 -3.06 -45.01 4.18
N SER A 79 -3.06 -45.82 3.12
CA SER A 79 -3.79 -47.08 3.07
C SER A 79 -2.88 -48.16 2.50
N TRP A 80 -3.16 -49.42 2.82
CA TRP A 80 -2.59 -50.55 2.09
C TRP A 80 -3.16 -50.59 0.67
N ILE A 81 -2.30 -50.80 -0.33
CA ILE A 81 -2.73 -50.99 -1.73
C ILE A 81 -3.57 -52.27 -1.87
N SER A 82 -3.23 -53.30 -1.10
CA SER A 82 -4.00 -54.57 -1.05
C SER A 82 -5.40 -54.41 -0.47
N GLY A 83 -5.72 -53.27 0.17
CA GLY A 83 -6.96 -53.08 0.92
C GLY A 83 -7.02 -53.87 2.23
N ASP A 84 -5.93 -54.53 2.64
CA ASP A 84 -5.87 -55.32 3.87
C ASP A 84 -5.98 -54.44 5.12
N LYS A 85 -7.18 -54.39 5.71
CA LYS A 85 -7.45 -53.60 6.92
C LYS A 85 -6.94 -54.26 8.21
N SER A 86 -6.49 -55.52 8.15
CA SER A 86 -5.99 -56.26 9.31
C SER A 86 -4.53 -55.93 9.65
N ALA A 87 -3.74 -55.53 8.65
CA ALA A 87 -2.36 -55.12 8.84
C ALA A 87 -2.28 -53.70 9.44
N SER A 88 -1.52 -53.53 10.52
CA SER A 88 -1.35 -52.22 11.16
C SER A 88 -0.52 -51.26 10.30
N LEU A 89 -1.02 -50.04 10.12
CA LEU A 89 -0.29 -48.94 9.49
C LEU A 89 0.62 -48.19 10.48
N SER A 90 0.52 -48.47 11.78
CA SER A 90 1.26 -47.74 12.82
C SER A 90 2.77 -47.75 12.56
N GLY A 91 3.39 -46.57 12.60
CA GLY A 91 4.82 -46.40 12.39
C GLY A 91 5.26 -46.40 10.92
N LYS A 92 4.36 -46.65 9.96
CA LYS A 92 4.64 -46.41 8.53
C LYS A 92 4.87 -44.93 8.27
N LYS A 93 5.62 -44.63 7.22
CA LYS A 93 6.14 -43.29 6.97
C LYS A 93 5.41 -42.61 5.83
N VAL A 94 5.15 -41.31 6.01
CA VAL A 94 4.79 -40.38 4.95
C VAL A 94 5.92 -39.36 4.84
N TYR A 95 6.34 -39.14 3.60
CA TYR A 95 7.38 -38.23 3.19
C TYR A 95 6.74 -37.01 2.53
N TRP A 96 6.94 -35.85 3.16
CA TRP A 96 6.46 -34.56 2.69
C TRP A 96 7.56 -33.86 1.93
N TYR A 97 7.19 -33.19 0.84
CA TYR A 97 8.12 -32.33 0.10
C TYR A 97 7.37 -31.16 -0.53
N SER A 98 8.10 -30.08 -0.80
CA SER A 98 7.58 -28.93 -1.54
C SER A 98 8.38 -28.67 -2.82
N LYS A 99 7.70 -28.21 -3.86
CA LYS A 99 8.31 -27.67 -5.08
C LYS A 99 7.99 -26.19 -5.19
N GLY A 100 9.01 -25.34 -5.16
CA GLY A 100 8.86 -23.92 -5.47
C GLY A 100 8.78 -23.69 -6.97
N ASP A 101 8.00 -22.69 -7.41
CA ASP A 101 8.04 -22.22 -8.80
C ASP A 101 9.44 -21.69 -9.13
N ALA A 102 9.91 -21.92 -10.36
CA ALA A 102 11.23 -21.48 -10.82
C ALA A 102 11.40 -19.94 -10.78
N LYS A 103 10.30 -19.18 -10.77
CA LYS A 103 10.28 -17.72 -10.66
C LYS A 103 10.31 -17.22 -9.21
N ASN A 104 10.25 -18.10 -8.22
CA ASN A 104 10.35 -17.71 -6.81
C ASN A 104 11.66 -16.99 -6.53
N LYS A 105 11.65 -16.15 -5.50
CA LYS A 105 12.83 -15.36 -5.15
C LYS A 105 13.94 -16.26 -4.59
N ALA A 106 15.00 -16.46 -5.37
CA ALA A 106 16.19 -17.17 -4.93
C ALA A 106 16.97 -16.41 -3.84
N GLY A 107 17.64 -17.16 -2.97
CA GLY A 107 18.58 -16.63 -1.98
C GLY A 107 17.98 -16.21 -0.62
N LEU A 108 16.68 -16.39 -0.41
CA LEU A 108 16.05 -16.26 0.92
C LEU A 108 16.67 -17.27 1.91
N LYS A 109 16.90 -16.84 3.15
CA LYS A 109 17.55 -17.66 4.20
C LYS A 109 16.74 -17.66 5.48
N GLY A 110 16.95 -18.68 6.31
CA GLY A 110 16.36 -18.76 7.65
C GLY A 110 14.83 -18.60 7.64
N ASP A 111 14.34 -17.57 8.33
CA ASP A 111 12.92 -17.28 8.45
C ASP A 111 12.28 -16.65 7.21
N GLU A 112 13.07 -16.29 6.21
CA GLU A 112 12.58 -15.72 4.96
C GLU A 112 12.10 -16.81 3.98
N LYS A 113 12.66 -18.01 4.05
CA LYS A 113 12.46 -19.11 3.08
C LYS A 113 11.27 -20.00 3.45
N GLU A 114 10.64 -20.67 2.50
CA GLU A 114 9.66 -21.73 2.75
C GLU A 114 10.28 -23.01 3.36
N GLY A 115 9.45 -23.86 3.94
CA GLY A 115 9.80 -25.24 4.29
C GLY A 115 8.93 -25.82 5.40
N PHE A 116 9.24 -27.05 5.80
CA PHE A 116 8.53 -27.73 6.88
C PHE A 116 9.09 -27.34 8.26
N GLU A 117 8.33 -27.62 9.32
CA GLU A 117 8.75 -27.45 10.72
C GLU A 117 8.72 -26.01 11.25
N THR A 118 9.69 -25.64 12.09
CA THR A 118 9.65 -24.42 12.89
C THR A 118 10.35 -23.27 12.19
N TRP A 119 10.17 -22.07 12.73
CA TRP A 119 10.72 -20.82 12.18
C TRP A 119 12.22 -20.86 11.82
N PHE A 120 13.02 -21.69 12.51
CA PHE A 120 14.48 -21.72 12.44
C PHE A 120 15.08 -22.85 11.60
N SER A 121 14.32 -23.91 11.33
CA SER A 121 14.74 -25.06 10.50
C SER A 121 13.64 -25.33 9.50
N ARG A 122 13.90 -25.05 8.22
CA ARG A 122 12.91 -25.16 7.14
C ARG A 122 13.39 -26.10 6.05
N PRO A 123 13.55 -27.41 6.36
CA PRO A 123 13.88 -28.36 5.32
C PRO A 123 12.77 -28.39 4.27
N ALA A 124 13.15 -28.53 3.00
CA ALA A 124 12.21 -28.69 1.88
C ALA A 124 11.51 -30.05 1.89
N THR A 125 11.91 -30.94 2.81
CA THR A 125 11.39 -32.28 2.99
C THR A 125 11.14 -32.56 4.47
N LYS A 126 10.17 -33.43 4.79
CA LYS A 126 9.91 -33.89 6.16
C LYS A 126 9.42 -35.32 6.15
N GLU A 127 9.91 -36.14 7.07
CA GLU A 127 9.37 -37.47 7.32
C GLU A 127 8.42 -37.43 8.53
N THR A 128 7.29 -38.13 8.44
CA THR A 128 6.37 -38.34 9.56
C THR A 128 5.92 -39.79 9.64
N LYS A 129 5.65 -40.27 10.85
CA LYS A 129 5.05 -41.60 11.07
C LYS A 129 3.55 -41.47 11.20
N VAL A 130 2.81 -42.45 10.68
CA VAL A 130 1.35 -42.53 10.82
C VAL A 130 0.94 -43.33 12.05
N ASN A 131 -0.26 -43.07 12.55
CA ASN A 131 -0.90 -43.86 13.60
C ASN A 131 -1.51 -45.17 13.04
N LYS A 132 -2.18 -45.95 13.89
CA LYS A 132 -2.83 -47.22 13.50
C LYS A 132 -3.87 -47.05 12.38
N ASP A 133 -4.52 -45.89 12.28
CA ASP A 133 -5.56 -45.57 11.31
C ASP A 133 -5.00 -45.01 9.99
N GLY A 134 -3.66 -44.94 9.88
CA GLY A 134 -2.94 -44.46 8.71
C GLY A 134 -2.77 -42.94 8.67
N TRP A 135 -3.19 -42.19 9.68
CA TRP A 135 -3.08 -40.73 9.71
C TRP A 135 -1.72 -40.25 10.22
N THR A 136 -1.11 -39.28 9.54
CA THR A 136 0.03 -38.53 10.05
C THR A 136 -0.41 -37.62 11.22
N PRO A 137 0.53 -37.21 12.09
CA PRO A 137 0.34 -36.00 12.89
C PRO A 137 0.12 -34.78 11.98
N GLU A 138 -0.28 -33.66 12.59
CA GLU A 138 -0.33 -32.37 11.89
C GLU A 138 1.07 -31.95 11.45
N VAL A 139 1.19 -31.58 10.17
CA VAL A 139 2.43 -31.08 9.58
C VAL A 139 2.23 -29.63 9.21
N GLU A 140 3.10 -28.77 9.73
CA GLU A 140 3.14 -27.36 9.38
C GLU A 140 4.11 -27.13 8.22
N PHE A 141 3.63 -26.51 7.15
CA PHE A 141 4.43 -25.97 6.07
C PHE A 141 4.42 -24.44 6.15
N GLN A 142 5.58 -23.85 6.41
CA GLN A 142 5.77 -22.40 6.47
C GLN A 142 6.08 -21.87 5.07
N LEU A 143 5.39 -20.81 4.66
CA LEU A 143 5.63 -20.16 3.38
C LEU A 143 6.78 -19.16 3.48
N SER A 144 7.35 -18.79 2.34
CA SER A 144 8.33 -17.70 2.26
C SER A 144 7.70 -16.37 2.68
N ILE A 145 8.53 -15.38 3.01
CA ILE A 145 8.04 -14.01 3.25
C ILE A 145 7.77 -13.25 1.96
N TYR A 146 8.19 -13.75 0.80
CA TYR A 146 8.28 -12.94 -0.39
C TYR A 146 6.97 -13.04 -1.20
N GLY A 147 6.32 -11.89 -1.41
CA GLY A 147 5.05 -11.80 -2.13
C GLY A 147 5.17 -12.31 -3.56
N GLY A 148 4.30 -13.26 -3.92
CA GLY A 148 4.25 -13.88 -5.25
C GLY A 148 5.00 -15.19 -5.38
N ASP A 149 5.75 -15.60 -4.36
CA ASP A 149 6.32 -16.95 -4.36
C ASP A 149 5.20 -17.99 -4.34
N LYS A 150 5.38 -19.06 -5.11
CA LYS A 150 4.43 -20.15 -5.27
C LYS A 150 5.04 -21.48 -4.87
N PHE A 151 4.26 -22.30 -4.18
CA PHE A 151 4.72 -23.59 -3.68
C PHE A 151 3.66 -24.65 -3.92
N GLU A 152 4.07 -25.77 -4.49
CA GLU A 152 3.31 -27.00 -4.50
C GLU A 152 3.78 -27.88 -3.36
N VAL A 153 2.87 -28.33 -2.50
CA VAL A 153 3.19 -29.23 -1.37
C VAL A 153 2.65 -30.62 -1.67
N TYR A 154 3.40 -31.65 -1.33
CA TYR A 154 3.08 -33.05 -1.63
C TYR A 154 3.31 -33.96 -0.41
N ALA A 155 2.56 -35.06 -0.37
CA ALA A 155 2.79 -36.19 0.52
C ALA A 155 2.94 -37.49 -0.29
N THR A 156 3.96 -38.28 -0.02
CA THR A 156 4.22 -39.58 -0.67
C THR A 156 4.58 -40.63 0.38
N ASP A 157 4.41 -41.91 0.05
CA ASP A 157 4.92 -43.03 0.84
C ASP A 157 6.32 -43.50 0.38
N GLU A 158 6.88 -42.86 -0.66
CA GLU A 158 8.23 -43.14 -1.17
C GLU A 158 9.30 -42.24 -0.51
N SER A 159 10.37 -42.85 0.02
CA SER A 159 11.48 -42.12 0.66
C SER A 159 12.31 -41.26 -0.30
N THR A 160 12.07 -41.39 -1.61
CA THR A 160 12.70 -40.62 -2.68
C THR A 160 12.03 -39.26 -2.91
N TYR A 161 10.93 -38.96 -2.21
CA TYR A 161 10.15 -37.72 -2.36
C TYR A 161 9.62 -37.50 -3.79
N LYS A 162 9.14 -38.58 -4.42
CA LYS A 162 8.56 -38.58 -5.76
C LYS A 162 7.11 -39.08 -5.73
N ASN A 163 6.39 -38.81 -6.83
CA ASN A 163 5.04 -39.32 -7.09
C ASN A 163 4.01 -39.05 -5.98
N GLY A 164 4.20 -37.99 -5.19
CA GLY A 164 3.31 -37.68 -4.08
C GLY A 164 1.94 -37.16 -4.52
N LYS A 165 0.95 -37.37 -3.65
CA LYS A 165 -0.36 -36.73 -3.74
C LYS A 165 -0.20 -35.24 -3.42
N LYS A 166 -0.59 -34.38 -4.36
CA LYS A 166 -0.53 -32.92 -4.21
C LYS A 166 -1.53 -32.47 -3.15
N ALA A 167 -1.05 -31.69 -2.19
CA ALA A 167 -1.89 -30.93 -1.26
C ALA A 167 -2.49 -29.74 -2.01
N GLY A 168 -1.66 -28.84 -2.54
CA GLY A 168 -2.17 -27.70 -3.30
C GLY A 168 -1.04 -26.79 -3.75
N THR A 169 -1.40 -25.79 -4.54
CA THR A 169 -0.57 -24.65 -4.91
C THR A 169 -0.88 -23.47 -4.01
N TYR A 170 0.11 -22.99 -3.27
CA TYR A 170 -0.02 -21.86 -2.37
C TYR A 170 0.80 -20.68 -2.89
N GLU A 171 0.15 -19.56 -3.17
CA GLU A 171 0.80 -18.31 -3.58
C GLU A 171 0.87 -17.34 -2.39
N VAL A 172 2.02 -16.74 -2.16
CA VAL A 172 2.23 -15.81 -1.05
C VAL A 172 1.62 -14.45 -1.36
N TRP A 173 0.61 -14.08 -0.59
CA TRP A 173 -0.08 -12.79 -0.63
C TRP A 173 -0.05 -12.11 0.73
N ARG A 174 -0.44 -10.84 0.74
CA ARG A 174 -0.74 -10.07 1.95
C ARG A 174 -2.12 -9.46 1.83
N LYS A 175 -2.79 -9.31 2.96
CA LYS A 175 -4.08 -8.63 3.03
C LYS A 175 -3.98 -7.41 3.93
N LEU A 176 -4.40 -6.26 3.42
CA LEU A 176 -4.43 -5.01 4.15
C LEU A 176 -5.84 -4.49 4.16
N TRP A 177 -6.20 -3.82 5.25
CA TRP A 177 -7.51 -3.23 5.36
C TRP A 177 -7.40 -1.71 5.30
N VAL A 178 -8.32 -1.09 4.58
CA VAL A 178 -8.36 0.35 4.40
C VAL A 178 -9.75 0.84 4.76
N GLU A 179 -9.80 1.84 5.63
CA GLU A 179 -11.00 2.64 5.86
C GLU A 179 -10.92 3.89 4.99
N MET A 180 -11.93 4.13 4.16
CA MET A 180 -11.97 5.28 3.27
C MET A 180 -13.02 6.27 3.74
N GLU A 181 -12.58 7.46 4.07
CA GLU A 181 -13.41 8.54 4.57
C GLU A 181 -13.52 9.64 3.53
N SER A 182 -14.72 10.20 3.42
CA SER A 182 -15.01 11.24 2.43
C SER A 182 -15.57 12.48 3.09
N MET A 183 -14.78 13.55 3.17
CA MET A 183 -15.27 14.83 3.69
C MET A 183 -16.40 15.38 2.79
N LYS A 184 -17.39 16.00 3.43
CA LYS A 184 -18.45 16.75 2.73
C LYS A 184 -17.85 17.94 1.96
N LYS A 185 -18.38 18.22 0.77
CA LYS A 185 -17.99 19.40 -0.03
C LYS A 185 -18.70 20.65 0.50
N ARG A 186 -18.06 21.82 0.35
CA ARG A 186 -18.64 23.14 0.66
C ARG A 186 -19.96 23.40 -0.09
N THR A 187 -20.04 22.89 -1.31
CA THR A 187 -21.18 23.10 -2.24
C THR A 187 -22.28 22.04 -2.10
N GLY A 188 -22.20 21.17 -1.08
CA GLY A 188 -23.07 20.00 -0.96
C GLY A 188 -22.49 18.76 -1.65
N GLY A 189 -22.90 17.58 -1.19
CA GLY A 189 -22.30 16.29 -1.56
C GLY A 189 -21.00 16.00 -0.80
N GLU A 190 -20.23 15.03 -1.29
CA GLU A 190 -19.03 14.49 -0.64
C GLU A 190 -17.92 14.30 -1.67
N PHE A 191 -16.67 14.41 -1.24
CA PHE A 191 -15.54 13.98 -2.07
C PHE A 191 -15.59 12.47 -2.31
N SER A 192 -15.00 12.02 -3.42
CA SER A 192 -14.95 10.60 -3.75
C SER A 192 -13.52 10.16 -3.98
N LEU A 193 -13.12 9.07 -3.34
CA LEU A 193 -11.87 8.38 -3.65
C LEU A 193 -12.15 7.20 -4.61
N PRO A 194 -11.32 7.00 -5.65
CA PRO A 194 -11.49 5.89 -6.58
C PRO A 194 -11.16 4.57 -5.89
N LYS A 195 -12.19 3.79 -5.51
CA LYS A 195 -12.07 2.60 -4.64
C LYS A 195 -11.03 1.58 -5.11
N ASP A 196 -10.95 1.32 -6.41
CA ASP A 196 -10.08 0.29 -6.98
C ASP A 196 -8.61 0.70 -7.17
N ALA A 197 -8.27 1.98 -6.96
CA ALA A 197 -6.94 2.51 -7.27
C ALA A 197 -5.81 1.76 -6.55
N LEU A 198 -5.95 1.54 -5.24
CA LEU A 198 -4.95 0.79 -4.46
C LEU A 198 -4.83 -0.67 -4.92
N ALA A 199 -5.97 -1.35 -5.09
CA ALA A 199 -5.99 -2.74 -5.52
C ALA A 199 -5.28 -2.92 -6.86
N GLN A 200 -5.51 -2.02 -7.83
CA GLN A 200 -4.85 -2.05 -9.13
C GLN A 200 -3.35 -1.77 -9.02
N ALA A 201 -2.94 -0.74 -8.27
CA ALA A 201 -1.54 -0.33 -8.19
C ALA A 201 -0.64 -1.34 -7.45
N TYR A 202 -1.19 -2.04 -6.45
CA TYR A 202 -0.44 -2.97 -5.61
C TYR A 202 -0.70 -4.45 -5.92
N LYS A 203 -1.55 -4.78 -6.91
CA LYS A 203 -1.78 -6.17 -7.35
C LYS A 203 -0.47 -6.90 -7.66
N ASP A 204 0.42 -6.25 -8.39
CA ASP A 204 1.74 -6.81 -8.73
C ASP A 204 2.66 -6.94 -7.50
N CYS A 205 2.34 -6.30 -6.38
CA CYS A 205 3.05 -6.47 -5.12
C CYS A 205 2.51 -7.65 -4.29
N TYR A 206 1.49 -8.37 -4.79
CA TYR A 206 0.78 -9.44 -4.09
C TYR A 206 0.15 -8.95 -2.78
N ILE A 207 -0.42 -7.75 -2.84
CA ILE A 207 -1.22 -7.16 -1.77
C ILE A 207 -2.67 -7.13 -2.25
N GLU A 208 -3.55 -7.61 -1.40
CA GLU A 208 -4.99 -7.43 -1.51
C GLU A 208 -5.45 -6.38 -0.50
N PHE A 209 -6.28 -5.44 -0.97
CA PHE A 209 -6.91 -4.46 -0.11
C PHE A 209 -8.37 -4.83 0.12
N GLU A 210 -8.80 -4.78 1.37
CA GLU A 210 -10.20 -4.93 1.76
C GLU A 210 -10.68 -3.64 2.42
N ASN A 211 -11.83 -3.13 1.98
CA ASN A 211 -12.45 -1.98 2.62
C ASN A 211 -13.10 -2.41 3.94
N GLN A 212 -12.96 -1.59 4.98
CA GLN A 212 -13.64 -1.78 6.26
C GLN A 212 -14.02 -0.43 6.88
N GLY A 213 -14.76 -0.48 7.99
CA GLY A 213 -15.24 0.72 8.67
C GLY A 213 -16.64 1.13 8.22
N LYS A 214 -17.01 2.36 8.51
CA LYS A 214 -18.38 2.89 8.26
C LYS A 214 -18.45 3.90 7.11
N ASP A 215 -17.33 4.18 6.43
CA ASP A 215 -17.19 5.26 5.45
C ASP A 215 -17.80 6.58 6.00
N ASN A 216 -17.21 7.08 7.09
CA ASN A 216 -17.59 8.34 7.72
C ASN A 216 -17.53 9.51 6.74
N LYS A 217 -18.37 10.50 7.05
CA LYS A 217 -18.59 11.70 6.23
C LYS A 217 -18.30 12.97 7.04
N PRO A 218 -17.03 13.25 7.36
CA PRO A 218 -16.64 14.44 8.12
C PRO A 218 -17.28 15.70 7.53
N ASN A 219 -17.74 16.59 8.41
CA ASN A 219 -18.15 17.92 7.95
C ASN A 219 -16.96 18.63 7.29
N ASN A 220 -17.26 19.48 6.30
CA ASN A 220 -16.24 20.21 5.57
C ASN A 220 -15.35 21.02 6.52
N LYS A 221 -14.03 20.91 6.34
CA LYS A 221 -13.05 21.83 6.90
C LYS A 221 -12.15 22.29 5.77
N TRP A 222 -12.27 23.57 5.45
CA TRP A 222 -11.42 24.19 4.46
C TRP A 222 -10.02 24.48 5.02
N ASN A 223 -8.99 24.29 4.21
CA ASN A 223 -7.58 24.57 4.54
C ASN A 223 -7.13 23.96 5.87
N LEU A 224 -7.17 22.63 5.94
CA LEU A 224 -6.60 21.91 7.08
C LEU A 224 -5.08 22.11 7.11
N MET A 225 -4.57 22.63 8.23
CA MET A 225 -3.13 22.73 8.43
C MET A 225 -2.52 21.35 8.59
N THR A 226 -1.33 21.15 8.05
CA THR A 226 -0.56 19.90 8.14
C THR A 226 -0.40 19.45 9.60
N SER A 227 -0.15 20.41 10.51
CA SER A 227 -0.03 20.14 11.95
C SER A 227 -1.29 19.59 12.62
N LYS A 228 -2.48 19.84 12.05
CA LYS A 228 -3.79 19.39 12.56
C LYS A 228 -4.38 18.23 11.77
N LEU A 229 -3.75 17.84 10.68
CA LEU A 229 -4.30 16.90 9.71
C LEU A 229 -4.54 15.52 10.33
N HIS A 230 -3.53 14.97 11.00
CA HIS A 230 -3.66 13.66 11.63
C HIS A 230 -4.60 13.66 12.83
N SER A 231 -4.68 14.74 13.62
CA SER A 231 -5.64 14.79 14.74
C SER A 231 -7.07 14.86 14.22
N PHE A 232 -7.29 15.56 13.10
CA PHE A 232 -8.56 15.54 12.38
C PHE A 232 -8.91 14.13 11.88
N ALA A 233 -8.01 13.47 11.14
CA ALA A 233 -8.24 12.11 10.65
C ALA A 233 -8.53 11.09 11.77
N ASN A 234 -7.74 11.14 12.85
CA ASN A 234 -7.93 10.29 14.04
C ASN A 234 -9.32 10.41 14.68
N SER A 235 -10.00 11.55 14.52
CA SER A 235 -11.34 11.72 15.11
C SER A 235 -12.41 10.85 14.43
N TYR A 236 -12.17 10.45 13.18
CA TYR A 236 -13.07 9.62 12.37
C TYR A 236 -12.61 8.18 12.22
N PHE A 237 -11.35 7.89 12.56
CA PHE A 237 -10.83 6.53 12.44
C PHE A 237 -11.59 5.57 13.37
N GLY A 238 -12.23 4.56 12.77
CA GLY A 238 -13.25 3.71 13.39
C GLY A 238 -12.81 2.26 13.60
N ALA A 239 -11.51 1.99 13.58
CA ALA A 239 -10.92 0.65 13.59
C ALA A 239 -11.54 -0.32 14.63
N GLU A 240 -12.24 -1.36 14.18
CA GLU A 240 -12.74 -2.44 15.04
C GLU A 240 -12.03 -3.78 14.80
N ARG A 241 -11.31 -3.98 13.68
CA ARG A 241 -11.10 -5.35 13.19
C ARG A 241 -9.79 -5.69 12.48
N SER A 242 -8.73 -4.88 12.41
CA SER A 242 -7.51 -5.30 11.66
C SER A 242 -6.16 -4.96 12.34
N PRO A 243 -5.18 -5.91 12.38
CA PRO A 243 -3.83 -5.62 12.87
C PRO A 243 -3.01 -4.75 11.91
N TYR A 244 -3.45 -4.60 10.65
CA TYR A 244 -2.81 -3.75 9.64
C TYR A 244 -3.88 -2.93 8.90
N GLN A 245 -4.27 -1.81 9.50
CA GLN A 245 -5.29 -0.91 8.97
C GLN A 245 -4.72 0.46 8.65
N ALA A 246 -4.91 0.92 7.41
CA ALA A 246 -4.75 2.31 7.05
C ALA A 246 -6.12 3.02 6.98
N GLN A 247 -6.10 4.33 7.13
CA GLN A 247 -7.20 5.21 6.80
C GLN A 247 -6.80 6.07 5.61
N GLU A 248 -7.68 6.23 4.63
CA GLU A 248 -7.55 7.28 3.64
C GLU A 248 -8.68 8.27 3.81
N LEU A 249 -8.35 9.54 3.92
CA LEU A 249 -9.32 10.60 4.13
C LEU A 249 -9.24 11.59 2.98
N ALA A 250 -10.30 11.66 2.18
CA ALA A 250 -10.48 12.74 1.24
C ALA A 250 -10.81 14.02 2.01
N ILE A 251 -9.97 15.04 1.86
CA ILE A 251 -10.16 16.36 2.42
C ILE A 251 -10.36 17.37 1.30
N ASP A 252 -10.88 18.55 1.67
CA ASP A 252 -10.99 19.66 0.74
C ASP A 252 -9.59 20.15 0.33
N HIS A 253 -8.85 20.73 1.29
CA HIS A 253 -7.53 21.32 1.05
C HIS A 253 -6.61 21.10 2.24
N GLN A 254 -5.32 20.88 1.96
CA GLN A 254 -4.24 20.96 2.94
C GLN A 254 -3.38 22.20 2.65
N ALA A 255 -3.39 23.15 3.57
CA ALA A 255 -2.65 24.39 3.42
C ALA A 255 -2.13 24.84 4.77
N ASP A 256 -0.82 25.07 4.85
CA ASP A 256 -0.23 25.70 6.02
C ASP A 256 -0.24 27.22 5.83
N PRO A 257 -0.70 28.00 6.83
CA PRO A 257 -0.48 29.43 6.86
C PRO A 257 1.01 29.66 7.12
N SER A 258 1.82 29.56 6.08
CA SER A 258 3.19 30.03 6.13
C SER A 258 3.19 31.55 5.96
N ASP A 259 4.13 32.24 6.60
CA ASP A 259 4.58 33.55 6.13
C ASP A 259 5.55 33.35 4.96
N GLN A 260 5.22 32.48 4.00
CA GLN A 260 5.95 32.53 2.73
C GLN A 260 5.53 33.82 2.05
N GLU A 261 6.42 34.79 2.15
CA GLU A 261 6.30 36.06 1.47
C GLU A 261 6.69 35.83 0.03
N MET A 262 5.69 35.88 -0.84
CA MET A 262 5.95 35.99 -2.26
C MET A 262 6.14 37.46 -2.57
N GLU A 263 7.36 37.82 -2.93
CA GLU A 263 7.67 39.12 -3.51
C GLU A 263 7.45 39.04 -5.01
N ILE A 264 6.47 39.80 -5.49
CA ILE A 264 6.16 39.95 -6.90
C ILE A 264 6.57 41.36 -7.27
N GLU A 265 7.67 41.48 -8.00
CA GLU A 265 7.98 42.71 -8.72
C GLU A 265 7.26 42.68 -10.07
N MET A 266 6.27 43.55 -10.22
CA MET A 266 5.58 43.76 -11.50
C MET A 266 6.24 44.94 -12.22
N TRP A 267 7.18 44.63 -13.11
CA TRP A 267 7.76 45.61 -14.05
C TRP A 267 6.88 45.70 -15.30
N LYS A 268 5.91 46.63 -15.37
CA LYS A 268 5.16 46.86 -16.63
C LYS A 268 4.78 48.31 -16.89
N THR A 269 5.01 48.70 -18.13
CA THR A 269 5.07 50.07 -18.61
C THR A 269 3.71 50.78 -18.68
N VAL A 270 2.56 50.09 -18.58
CA VAL A 270 1.23 50.72 -18.50
C VAL A 270 0.19 49.72 -17.95
N PHE A 271 -0.60 50.12 -16.94
CA PHE A 271 -1.80 49.41 -16.48
C PHE A 271 -3.03 49.69 -17.36
N THR A 272 -2.92 49.66 -18.70
CA THR A 272 -4.06 49.95 -19.60
C THR A 272 -4.94 48.74 -19.91
N SER A 273 -4.64 47.56 -19.39
CA SER A 273 -5.53 46.40 -19.46
C SER A 273 -5.35 45.48 -18.25
N PRO A 274 -6.41 44.81 -17.77
CA PRO A 274 -6.30 43.82 -16.71
C PRO A 274 -5.46 42.65 -17.20
N LYS A 275 -4.17 42.62 -16.83
CA LYS A 275 -3.33 41.42 -16.93
C LYS A 275 -3.01 40.90 -15.55
N SER A 276 -3.30 39.63 -15.38
CA SER A 276 -3.26 38.90 -14.13
C SER A 276 -2.13 37.88 -14.12
N GLY A 277 -1.34 37.85 -13.05
CA GLY A 277 -0.70 36.61 -12.61
C GLY A 277 -1.70 35.82 -11.78
N THR A 278 -1.72 34.51 -11.95
CA THR A 278 -2.57 33.61 -11.16
C THR A 278 -1.75 33.13 -9.97
N TYR A 279 -2.15 33.52 -8.76
CA TYR A 279 -1.45 33.18 -7.53
C TYR A 279 -2.40 32.42 -6.61
N TYR A 280 -1.89 31.42 -5.90
CA TYR A 280 -2.62 30.88 -4.77
C TYR A 280 -2.56 31.93 -3.66
N ILE A 281 -3.71 32.47 -3.30
CA ILE A 281 -3.79 33.46 -2.23
C ILE A 281 -4.65 32.85 -1.15
N TYR A 282 -4.05 32.71 0.03
CA TYR A 282 -4.74 32.23 1.21
C TYR A 282 -5.89 33.19 1.54
N ASP A 283 -7.12 32.81 1.22
CA ASP A 283 -8.25 33.74 1.27
C ASP A 283 -9.02 33.74 2.60
N GLY A 284 -8.54 32.99 3.61
CA GLY A 284 -9.14 32.95 4.96
C GLY A 284 -9.13 34.26 5.78
N GLY A 285 -8.89 35.44 5.17
CA GLY A 285 -8.92 36.77 5.80
C GLY A 285 -8.51 37.92 4.86
N THR A 286 -8.56 39.17 5.35
CA THR A 286 -8.27 40.40 4.57
C THR A 286 -6.79 40.81 4.54
N SER A 287 -5.89 40.09 5.23
CA SER A 287 -4.49 40.49 5.44
C SER A 287 -3.49 39.84 4.47
N TRP A 288 -3.94 39.39 3.30
CA TRP A 288 -3.11 38.67 2.32
C TRP A 288 -2.10 39.57 1.60
N VAL A 289 -2.33 40.88 1.55
CA VAL A 289 -1.33 41.87 1.11
C VAL A 289 -0.51 42.32 2.31
N LYS A 290 0.78 41.94 2.37
CA LYS A 290 1.70 42.40 3.43
C LYS A 290 2.22 43.81 3.15
N SER A 291 2.70 44.06 1.94
CA SER A 291 3.08 45.41 1.52
C SER A 291 2.81 45.61 0.04
N ALA A 292 2.62 46.88 -0.31
CA ALA A 292 2.48 47.32 -1.68
C ALA A 292 3.28 48.60 -1.82
N LYS A 293 4.15 48.64 -2.83
CA LYS A 293 4.95 49.82 -3.11
C LYS A 293 4.96 50.11 -4.59
N TYR A 294 5.21 51.36 -4.93
CA TYR A 294 5.35 51.82 -6.30
C TYR A 294 6.57 52.74 -6.44
N ARG A 295 7.12 52.84 -7.65
CA ARG A 295 8.03 53.92 -8.02
C ARG A 295 7.82 54.33 -9.47
N ASP A 296 8.13 55.58 -9.78
CA ASP A 296 8.12 56.05 -11.15
C ASP A 296 9.27 55.39 -11.92
N ALA A 297 8.94 54.59 -12.93
CA ALA A 297 9.94 53.89 -13.72
C ALA A 297 10.69 54.84 -14.68
N SER A 298 10.20 56.08 -14.85
CA SER A 298 10.83 57.19 -15.57
C SER A 298 11.45 58.26 -14.65
N GLY A 299 11.47 58.05 -13.33
CA GLY A 299 12.06 58.99 -12.38
C GLY A 299 13.58 59.17 -12.56
N PRO A 300 14.15 60.31 -12.12
CA PRO A 300 15.59 60.57 -12.25
C PRO A 300 16.40 59.47 -11.54
N SER A 301 17.37 58.91 -12.26
CA SER A 301 18.34 58.00 -11.67
C SER A 301 19.54 58.80 -11.16
N ILE A 302 19.95 58.53 -9.93
CA ILE A 302 21.19 59.07 -9.38
C ILE A 302 22.20 57.93 -9.45
N PHE A 303 23.28 58.10 -10.23
CA PHE A 303 24.26 57.05 -10.52
C PHE A 303 23.67 55.76 -11.11
N GLY A 304 22.60 55.85 -11.89
CA GLY A 304 21.94 54.67 -12.48
C GLY A 304 20.95 53.95 -11.55
N PHE A 305 20.82 54.36 -10.28
CA PHE A 305 19.82 53.82 -9.35
C PHE A 305 18.55 54.68 -9.35
N LYS A 306 17.39 54.05 -9.59
CA LYS A 306 16.08 54.73 -9.54
C LYS A 306 15.70 55.08 -8.10
N LEU A 307 15.21 56.30 -7.87
CA LEU A 307 14.77 56.79 -6.55
C LEU A 307 13.71 55.88 -5.90
N GLY A 308 13.74 55.87 -4.55
CA GLY A 308 13.18 54.84 -3.68
C GLY A 308 11.69 54.54 -3.81
N TRP A 309 11.34 53.30 -3.46
CA TRP A 309 9.98 52.80 -3.38
C TRP A 309 9.10 53.63 -2.44
N LYS A 310 7.88 53.98 -2.88
CA LYS A 310 6.84 54.66 -2.11
C LYS A 310 5.72 53.69 -1.77
N ASN A 311 5.07 53.86 -0.61
CA ASN A 311 3.94 53.00 -0.23
C ASN A 311 2.74 53.21 -1.16
N LEU A 312 2.17 52.10 -1.64
CA LEU A 312 0.87 52.06 -2.31
C LEU A 312 -0.18 51.61 -1.28
N ASP A 313 -1.33 52.29 -1.24
CA ASP A 313 -2.44 51.85 -0.38
C ASP A 313 -2.91 50.45 -0.79
N LYS A 314 -3.01 49.54 0.18
CA LYS A 314 -3.48 48.16 -0.02
C LYS A 314 -4.90 48.10 -0.54
N SER A 315 -5.73 49.13 -0.30
CA SER A 315 -7.08 49.24 -0.87
C SER A 315 -7.10 49.25 -2.40
N LYS A 316 -5.97 49.62 -3.03
CA LYS A 316 -5.78 49.60 -4.48
C LYS A 316 -5.51 48.20 -5.03
N ILE A 317 -5.46 47.18 -4.18
CA ILE A 317 -5.14 45.81 -4.56
C ILE A 317 -6.33 44.92 -4.21
N SER A 318 -6.81 44.20 -5.21
CA SER A 318 -7.95 43.30 -5.08
C SER A 318 -7.67 41.95 -5.73
N LEU A 319 -8.48 40.96 -5.35
CA LEU A 319 -8.48 39.64 -5.98
C LEU A 319 -9.58 39.59 -7.03
N THR A 320 -9.27 38.99 -8.17
CA THR A 320 -10.19 38.80 -9.29
C THR A 320 -10.07 37.38 -9.84
N GLY A 321 -10.98 36.99 -10.73
CA GLY A 321 -11.01 35.66 -11.33
C GLY A 321 -12.04 34.72 -10.70
N ALA A 322 -12.54 33.80 -11.51
CA ALA A 322 -13.59 32.86 -11.13
C ALA A 322 -13.07 31.64 -10.35
N ASN A 323 -11.77 31.32 -10.43
CA ASN A 323 -11.19 30.22 -9.67
C ASN A 323 -11.21 30.58 -8.16
N LYS A 324 -11.71 29.65 -7.35
CA LYS A 324 -11.94 29.86 -5.92
C LYS A 324 -10.64 29.82 -5.11
N ILE A 325 -9.60 29.22 -5.66
CA ILE A 325 -8.29 28.98 -5.05
C ILE A 325 -7.24 29.92 -5.63
N TYR A 326 -7.16 29.91 -6.96
CA TYR A 326 -6.16 30.63 -7.71
C TYR A 326 -6.71 32.00 -8.10
N LYS A 327 -6.29 33.02 -7.37
CA LYS A 327 -6.77 34.38 -7.53
C LYS A 327 -5.82 35.18 -8.41
N LYS A 328 -6.41 36.06 -9.20
CA LYS A 328 -5.70 37.04 -10.00
C LYS A 328 -5.57 38.32 -9.19
N VAL A 329 -4.35 38.80 -8.97
CA VAL A 329 -4.15 40.09 -8.31
C VAL A 329 -4.44 41.22 -9.30
N LYS A 330 -5.39 42.08 -8.96
CA LYS A 330 -5.72 43.31 -9.68
C LYS A 330 -5.20 44.50 -8.89
N ILE A 331 -4.53 45.42 -9.59
CA ILE A 331 -4.05 46.68 -9.04
C ILE A 331 -4.81 47.81 -9.72
N ASP A 332 -5.52 48.62 -8.95
CA ASP A 332 -6.31 49.75 -9.42
C ASP A 332 -5.66 51.06 -8.98
N LEU A 333 -5.01 51.76 -9.92
CA LEU A 333 -4.34 53.02 -9.64
C LEU A 333 -5.25 54.24 -9.90
N THR A 334 -6.54 54.02 -10.18
CA THR A 334 -7.51 55.09 -10.45
C THR A 334 -7.66 56.00 -9.22
N GLY A 335 -7.55 57.32 -9.43
CA GLY A 335 -7.55 58.31 -8.35
C GLY A 335 -6.43 58.08 -7.30
N GLY A 336 -5.37 57.37 -7.67
CA GLY A 336 -4.23 57.08 -6.81
C GLY A 336 -3.12 58.14 -6.90
N PRO A 337 -2.03 57.96 -6.12
CA PRO A 337 -0.91 58.91 -6.11
C PRO A 337 -0.06 58.88 -7.39
N VAL A 338 -0.37 57.97 -8.32
CA VAL A 338 0.27 57.86 -9.64
C VAL A 338 -0.74 57.48 -10.71
N THR A 339 -0.57 58.03 -11.90
CA THR A 339 -1.35 57.68 -13.09
C THR A 339 -0.40 57.14 -14.16
N PRO A 340 -0.33 55.81 -14.35
CA PRO A 340 0.56 55.21 -15.35
C PRO A 340 0.19 55.66 -16.77
N THR A 341 1.18 56.04 -17.56
CA THR A 341 0.99 56.32 -19.00
C THR A 341 2.11 55.66 -19.81
N LYS A 342 1.94 55.50 -21.13
CA LYS A 342 3.01 54.98 -22.01
C LYS A 342 4.35 55.71 -21.86
N LYS A 343 4.32 57.01 -21.54
CA LYS A 343 5.51 57.86 -21.36
C LYS A 343 6.03 57.90 -19.91
N LYS A 344 5.20 57.53 -18.94
CA LYS A 344 5.52 57.52 -17.50
C LYS A 344 5.08 56.18 -16.89
N PRO A 345 5.89 55.13 -17.09
CA PRO A 345 5.61 53.83 -16.49
C PRO A 345 5.76 53.85 -14.97
N VAL A 346 5.13 52.88 -14.30
CA VAL A 346 5.22 52.69 -12.85
C VAL A 346 5.64 51.25 -12.58
N ASP A 347 6.65 51.07 -11.72
CA ASP A 347 7.00 49.75 -11.17
C ASP A 347 6.17 49.52 -9.91
N ILE A 348 5.61 48.31 -9.73
CA ILE A 348 4.91 47.92 -8.50
C ILE A 348 5.61 46.72 -7.86
N GLU A 349 5.87 46.81 -6.56
CA GLU A 349 6.35 45.71 -5.71
C GLU A 349 5.21 45.29 -4.78
N LEU A 350 4.81 44.03 -4.86
CA LEU A 350 3.84 43.43 -3.95
C LEU A 350 4.52 42.36 -3.10
N LYS A 351 4.31 42.42 -1.79
CA LYS A 351 4.60 41.30 -0.89
C LYS A 351 3.29 40.68 -0.46
N LEU A 352 3.06 39.45 -0.88
CA LEU A 352 1.84 38.70 -0.61
C LEU A 352 2.12 37.59 0.40
N LYS A 353 1.15 37.34 1.28
CA LYS A 353 1.11 36.13 2.09
C LYS A 353 0.49 35.01 1.26
N THR A 354 1.28 34.02 0.89
CA THR A 354 0.82 32.82 0.21
C THR A 354 0.87 31.63 1.15
N SER A 355 0.03 30.62 0.93
CA SER A 355 0.16 29.37 1.67
C SER A 355 1.09 28.41 0.98
N LYS A 356 1.71 27.54 1.79
CA LYS A 356 2.31 26.32 1.29
C LYS A 356 1.22 25.24 1.21
N GLU A 357 1.04 24.69 0.03
CA GLU A 357 0.04 23.66 -0.25
C GLU A 357 0.66 22.28 -0.41
N TRP A 358 -0.16 21.27 -0.15
CA TRP A 358 0.20 19.88 -0.30
C TRP A 358 -0.96 19.12 -0.94
N GLY A 359 -0.64 18.25 -1.91
CA GLY A 359 -1.63 17.41 -2.58
C GLY A 359 -2.11 16.24 -1.71
N GLY A 360 -1.28 15.82 -0.76
CA GLY A 360 -1.61 14.80 0.21
C GLY A 360 -0.52 14.69 1.28
N ASP A 361 -0.79 13.86 2.26
CA ASP A 361 0.12 13.55 3.36
C ASP A 361 -0.13 12.14 3.89
N GLY A 362 0.87 11.29 3.74
CA GLY A 362 1.00 9.95 4.26
C GLY A 362 2.30 9.82 5.05
N THR A 363 2.38 10.45 6.23
CA THR A 363 3.53 10.26 7.13
C THR A 363 3.50 8.89 7.83
N PHE A 364 4.41 8.64 8.78
CA PHE A 364 4.48 7.41 9.60
C PHE A 364 3.24 7.11 10.49
N LYS A 365 2.14 7.86 10.34
CA LYS A 365 0.86 7.65 11.03
C LYS A 365 -0.09 6.92 10.10
N PRO A 366 -1.10 6.19 10.58
CA PRO A 366 -1.93 5.32 9.74
C PRO A 366 -2.93 6.06 8.83
N HIS A 367 -2.66 7.31 8.43
CA HIS A 367 -3.58 8.15 7.67
C HIS A 367 -2.91 8.63 6.39
N GLY A 368 -3.50 8.30 5.23
CA GLY A 368 -3.25 8.97 3.95
C GLY A 368 -4.31 10.03 3.72
N ASN A 369 -3.96 11.30 3.89
CA ASN A 369 -4.88 12.41 3.67
C ASN A 369 -4.72 12.90 2.24
N ILE A 370 -5.81 13.01 1.49
CA ILE A 370 -5.78 13.31 0.06
C ILE A 370 -6.56 14.60 -0.19
N ALA A 371 -5.89 15.66 -0.63
CA ALA A 371 -6.51 16.97 -0.90
C ALA A 371 -7.33 16.94 -2.19
N THR A 372 -8.46 16.23 -2.16
CA THR A 372 -9.34 16.02 -3.31
C THR A 372 -9.92 17.33 -3.84
N GLY A 373 -10.35 18.24 -2.95
CA GLY A 373 -10.87 19.56 -3.34
C GLY A 373 -9.84 20.40 -4.09
N PHE A 374 -8.57 20.37 -3.63
CA PHE A 374 -7.46 21.00 -4.34
C PHE A 374 -7.36 20.49 -5.79
N TYR A 375 -7.33 19.18 -6.02
CA TYR A 375 -7.19 18.65 -7.39
C TYR A 375 -8.42 18.89 -8.27
N GLU A 376 -9.63 18.78 -7.71
CA GLU A 376 -10.87 19.07 -8.45
C GLU A 376 -10.94 20.53 -8.93
N GLU A 377 -10.35 21.47 -8.19
CA GLU A 377 -10.38 22.90 -8.50
C GLU A 377 -9.10 23.42 -9.21
N ALA A 378 -7.96 22.74 -9.03
CA ALA A 378 -6.66 23.10 -9.64
C ALA A 378 -6.48 22.53 -11.05
N VAL A 379 -7.08 21.39 -11.34
CA VAL A 379 -6.91 20.68 -12.61
C VAL A 379 -8.05 21.03 -13.57
N ALA A 380 -7.72 21.19 -14.86
CA ALA A 380 -8.66 21.71 -15.87
C ALA A 380 -9.94 20.89 -16.06
N ASN A 381 -9.95 19.60 -15.72
CA ASN A 381 -11.12 18.74 -15.83
C ASN A 381 -11.13 17.60 -14.80
N GLN A 382 -12.32 17.04 -14.56
CA GLN A 382 -12.56 16.00 -13.56
C GLN A 382 -11.80 14.69 -13.83
N ALA A 383 -11.61 14.29 -15.09
CA ALA A 383 -10.91 13.05 -15.42
C ALA A 383 -9.41 13.14 -15.09
N SER A 384 -8.79 14.30 -15.35
CA SER A 384 -7.41 14.57 -14.96
C SER A 384 -7.28 14.69 -13.43
N ALA A 385 -8.23 15.36 -12.76
CA ALA A 385 -8.25 15.41 -11.29
C ALA A 385 -8.32 14.00 -10.68
N ALA A 386 -9.19 13.12 -11.19
CA ALA A 386 -9.31 11.75 -10.72
C ALA A 386 -8.00 10.95 -10.86
N LYS A 387 -7.23 11.18 -11.93
CA LYS A 387 -5.91 10.56 -12.11
C LYS A 387 -4.86 11.09 -11.13
N GLU A 388 -4.86 12.39 -10.85
CA GLU A 388 -3.99 12.97 -9.82
C GLU A 388 -4.33 12.41 -8.44
N ILE A 389 -5.62 12.40 -8.09
CA ILE A 389 -6.13 11.82 -6.82
C ILE A 389 -5.72 10.36 -6.70
N HIS A 390 -5.83 9.57 -7.77
CA HIS A 390 -5.33 8.19 -7.81
C HIS A 390 -3.83 8.14 -7.51
N CYS A 391 -3.02 8.94 -8.20
CA CYS A 391 -1.56 8.95 -8.02
C CYS A 391 -1.20 9.24 -6.56
N VAL A 392 -1.78 10.28 -5.97
CA VAL A 392 -1.50 10.69 -4.58
C VAL A 392 -1.98 9.64 -3.60
N ARG A 393 -3.17 9.07 -3.79
CA ARG A 393 -3.70 7.98 -2.96
C ARG A 393 -2.72 6.81 -2.85
N VAL A 394 -2.25 6.33 -4.01
CA VAL A 394 -1.26 5.23 -4.07
C VAL A 394 0.09 5.65 -3.49
N HIS A 395 0.50 6.90 -3.71
CA HIS A 395 1.74 7.48 -3.19
C HIS A 395 1.77 7.50 -1.66
N GLU A 396 0.74 8.09 -1.03
CA GLU A 396 0.65 8.18 0.42
C GLU A 396 0.53 6.80 1.05
N MET A 397 -0.26 5.88 0.45
CA MET A 397 -0.27 4.48 0.87
C MET A 397 1.12 3.83 0.78
N GLY A 398 1.91 4.21 -0.21
CA GLY A 398 3.28 3.73 -0.37
C GLY A 398 4.16 4.10 0.80
N HIS A 399 4.08 5.35 1.26
CA HIS A 399 4.77 5.78 2.47
C HIS A 399 4.31 5.04 3.72
N LEU A 400 3.01 4.72 3.85
CA LEU A 400 2.50 3.86 4.94
C LEU A 400 3.07 2.44 4.89
N LEU A 401 3.22 1.91 3.68
CA LEU A 401 3.93 0.65 3.42
C LEU A 401 5.45 0.81 3.44
N GLY A 402 5.94 1.96 3.92
CA GLY A 402 7.33 2.39 4.07
C GLY A 402 8.17 2.23 2.81
N LEU A 403 7.56 2.36 1.63
CA LEU A 403 8.27 2.63 0.40
C LEU A 403 9.12 3.88 0.57
N VAL A 404 10.29 3.85 -0.05
CA VAL A 404 11.29 4.93 0.00
C VAL A 404 11.77 5.25 1.42
N SER A 405 12.03 4.20 2.21
CA SER A 405 12.70 4.33 3.51
C SER A 405 14.04 5.06 3.38
N ALA A 406 14.32 6.00 4.30
CA ALA A 406 15.51 6.85 4.37
C ALA A 406 16.89 6.15 4.25
N LYS A 407 16.93 4.82 4.26
CA LYS A 407 18.16 4.02 4.27
C LYS A 407 18.66 3.54 2.90
N SER A 408 17.92 3.77 1.80
CA SER A 408 18.31 3.37 0.45
C SER A 408 19.00 4.50 -0.33
N SER A 409 20.33 4.57 -0.31
CA SER A 409 21.09 5.63 -1.00
C SER A 409 20.99 5.63 -2.53
N THR A 410 20.58 4.51 -3.15
CA THR A 410 20.61 4.35 -4.62
C THR A 410 19.26 4.51 -5.30
N HIS A 411 18.15 4.49 -4.55
CA HIS A 411 16.79 4.62 -5.09
C HIS A 411 16.02 5.82 -4.52
N ILE A 412 16.58 6.48 -3.51
CA ILE A 412 16.03 7.71 -2.94
C ILE A 412 16.58 8.92 -3.71
N ASP A 413 15.68 9.81 -4.06
CA ASP A 413 16.01 11.20 -4.32
C ASP A 413 16.21 11.91 -2.96
N THR A 414 17.46 12.06 -2.56
CA THR A 414 17.84 12.69 -1.28
C THR A 414 17.64 14.21 -1.29
N GLY A 415 17.50 14.82 -2.48
CA GLY A 415 17.22 16.25 -2.63
C GLY A 415 15.76 16.62 -2.41
N THR A 416 14.84 15.65 -2.44
CA THR A 416 13.39 15.90 -2.39
C THR A 416 12.65 15.16 -1.28
N GLY A 417 13.36 14.66 -0.25
CA GLY A 417 12.71 14.23 1.00
C GLY A 417 12.12 12.82 0.99
N HIS A 418 12.92 11.82 0.60
CA HIS A 418 12.54 10.40 0.62
C HIS A 418 11.51 10.00 -0.44
N HIS A 419 11.80 10.36 -1.70
CA HIS A 419 11.02 9.93 -2.87
C HIS A 419 11.83 9.03 -3.82
N CYS A 420 11.12 8.28 -4.65
CA CYS A 420 11.73 7.42 -5.67
C CYS A 420 12.44 8.30 -6.71
N LYS A 421 13.63 7.91 -7.16
CA LYS A 421 14.34 8.65 -8.23
C LYS A 421 13.75 8.48 -9.63
N ASP A 422 12.96 7.42 -9.86
CA ASP A 422 12.32 7.14 -11.14
C ASP A 422 11.13 8.07 -11.35
N LYS A 423 11.26 8.99 -12.33
CA LYS A 423 10.25 10.01 -12.68
C LYS A 423 8.91 9.42 -13.14
N ASN A 424 8.88 8.15 -13.54
CA ASN A 424 7.67 7.45 -13.99
C ASN A 424 7.01 6.64 -12.86
N CYS A 425 7.67 6.49 -11.71
CA CYS A 425 7.11 5.81 -10.55
C CYS A 425 6.09 6.71 -9.83
N ILE A 426 4.99 6.13 -9.35
CA ILE A 426 4.06 6.83 -8.45
C ILE A 426 4.77 7.41 -7.22
N MET A 427 5.81 6.76 -6.70
CA MET A 427 6.55 7.24 -5.53
C MET A 427 7.53 8.40 -5.84
N TYR A 428 7.51 8.98 -7.04
CA TYR A 428 8.29 10.18 -7.36
C TYR A 428 7.73 11.41 -6.62
N TYR A 429 8.58 12.37 -6.23
CA TYR A 429 8.19 13.48 -5.34
C TYR A 429 7.12 14.42 -5.90
N GLN A 430 6.96 14.45 -7.22
CA GLN A 430 5.86 15.15 -7.86
C GLN A 430 4.79 14.12 -8.20
N SER A 431 3.56 14.31 -7.72
CA SER A 431 2.42 13.57 -8.25
C SER A 431 2.16 14.01 -9.70
N SER A 432 1.62 13.10 -10.52
CA SER A 432 1.11 13.46 -11.85
C SER A 432 0.09 12.44 -12.31
N ALA A 433 -0.91 12.90 -13.07
CA ALA A 433 -1.89 12.09 -13.77
C ALA A 433 -1.27 11.07 -14.75
N LEU A 434 -0.01 11.24 -15.12
CA LEU A 434 0.73 10.31 -15.98
C LEU A 434 1.34 9.12 -15.20
N ARG A 435 1.46 9.23 -13.87
CA ARG A 435 2.07 8.20 -13.02
C ARG A 435 0.99 7.27 -12.49
N THR A 436 0.92 6.07 -13.04
CA THR A 436 -0.13 5.10 -12.74
C THR A 436 0.37 3.80 -12.11
N LYS A 437 1.70 3.63 -11.96
CA LYS A 437 2.31 2.38 -11.48
C LYS A 437 3.52 2.62 -10.58
N LEU A 438 3.77 1.65 -9.71
CA LEU A 438 5.05 1.53 -8.99
C LEU A 438 6.14 1.03 -9.95
N CYS A 439 7.37 1.54 -9.81
CA CYS A 439 8.52 0.98 -10.51
C CYS A 439 8.92 -0.39 -9.93
N ASN A 440 9.76 -1.13 -10.66
CA ASN A 440 10.18 -2.48 -10.25
C ASN A 440 10.89 -2.51 -8.89
N VAL A 441 11.66 -1.47 -8.55
CA VAL A 441 12.37 -1.41 -7.26
C VAL A 441 11.38 -1.24 -6.10
N CYS A 442 10.37 -0.38 -6.26
CA CYS A 442 9.30 -0.22 -5.27
C CYS A 442 8.49 -1.51 -5.11
N LYS A 443 8.12 -2.17 -6.23
CA LYS A 443 7.41 -3.46 -6.18
C LYS A 443 8.23 -4.52 -5.43
N GLU A 444 9.51 -4.66 -5.75
CA GLU A 444 10.43 -5.60 -5.10
C GLU A 444 10.51 -5.35 -3.59
N TYR A 445 10.65 -4.07 -3.20
CA TYR A 445 10.74 -3.68 -1.80
C TYR A 445 9.49 -4.09 -1.01
N VAL A 446 8.31 -3.86 -1.57
CA VAL A 446 7.03 -4.23 -0.92
C VAL A 446 6.86 -5.75 -0.88
N ARG A 447 7.21 -6.47 -1.95
CA ARG A 447 7.14 -7.95 -1.98
C ARG A 447 8.00 -8.60 -0.91
N ARG A 448 9.17 -8.05 -0.61
CA ARG A 448 10.06 -8.56 0.46
C ARG A 448 9.68 -8.06 1.86
N ALA A 449 8.84 -7.04 1.96
CA ALA A 449 8.57 -6.39 3.22
C ALA A 449 7.87 -7.32 4.22
N ASP A 450 8.51 -7.52 5.37
CA ASP A 450 7.80 -8.03 6.54
C ASP A 450 6.97 -6.89 7.14
N LEU A 451 5.73 -6.74 6.64
CA LEU A 451 4.79 -5.73 7.15
C LEU A 451 4.50 -5.92 8.64
N SER A 452 4.70 -7.14 9.17
CA SER A 452 4.55 -7.41 10.59
C SER A 452 5.66 -6.83 11.45
N LYS A 453 6.82 -6.48 10.88
CA LYS A 453 7.97 -5.94 11.63
C LYS A 453 8.18 -4.42 11.44
N ARG A 454 7.34 -3.72 10.66
CA ARG A 454 7.50 -2.27 10.43
C ARG A 454 7.21 -1.44 11.71
N LYS A 455 8.10 -0.48 12.00
CA LYS A 455 8.03 0.45 13.15
C LYS A 455 6.76 1.31 13.03
N GLY A 456 5.92 1.35 14.08
CA GLY A 456 4.65 2.12 14.09
C GLY A 456 3.37 1.31 13.83
N LYS A 457 3.46 0.06 13.36
CA LYS A 457 2.39 -0.95 13.15
C LYS A 457 0.94 -0.43 13.31
N PHE A 458 0.48 0.47 12.44
CA PHE A 458 -0.93 0.90 12.37
C PHE A 458 -1.64 1.03 13.74
N LYS A 459 -0.97 1.58 14.76
CA LYS A 459 -1.53 1.64 16.11
C LYS A 459 -2.43 2.86 16.23
N HIS A 460 -3.71 2.60 16.49
CA HIS A 460 -4.70 3.61 16.78
C HIS A 460 -4.33 4.38 18.06
N SER A 461 -4.52 5.70 18.07
CA SER A 461 -4.24 6.59 19.21
C SER A 461 -5.13 6.30 20.45
N LYS A 462 -6.38 5.86 20.25
CA LYS A 462 -7.30 5.29 21.26
C LYS A 462 -6.92 3.88 21.81
N GLY A 463 -5.72 3.36 21.50
CA GLY A 463 -5.21 2.09 22.04
C GLY A 463 -5.68 0.84 21.29
N ASN A 464 -5.17 -0.34 21.72
CA ASN A 464 -5.53 -1.66 21.18
C ASN A 464 -6.97 -2.07 21.56
N LYS A 465 -8.00 -1.28 21.27
CA LYS A 465 -9.38 -1.79 21.38
C LYS A 465 -9.72 -2.60 20.13
N ALA A 466 -9.20 -3.82 20.12
CA ALA A 466 -9.81 -5.01 19.55
C ALA A 466 -9.88 -6.06 20.66
#